data_AF-A0A1Q3CPE7-F1
#
_entry.id   AF-A0A1Q3CPE7-F1
#
_cell.length_a   1.000
_cell.length_b   1.000
_cell.length_c   1.000
_cell.angle_alpha   90.00
_cell.angle_beta   90.00
_cell.angle_gamma   90.00
#
_symmetry.space_group_name_H-M   'P 1'
#
loop_
_entity.id
_entity.type
_entity.pdbx_description
1 polymer ?
#
loop_
_entity_poly.entity_id
_entity_poly.type
_entity_poly.pdbx_seq_one_letter_code
_entity_poly.pdbx_strand_id
1 'polypeptide(L)'
;MANKMLVKFEKYWDAIHGIMAIAYVLDPRYKMCLLEHFYEQIYGPERYEAEIEKINTTCFALLHEYQLELSTGKGVVGSSNISSSSQLKSDKGGAVLEG
;
A
#
# COMPACT_ATOMS: atom_id res chain seq x y z
N MET A 1 36.54 -11.19 15.07
CA MET A 1 35.63 -12.08 14.30
C MET A 1 34.35 -11.36 13.87
N ALA A 2 33.69 -10.63 14.78
CA ALA A 2 32.47 -9.85 14.52
C ALA A 2 32.54 -8.90 13.32
N ASN A 3 33.62 -8.10 13.17
CA ASN A 3 33.75 -7.17 12.04
C ASN A 3 33.65 -7.84 10.66
N LYS A 4 34.19 -9.06 10.49
CA LYS A 4 34.11 -9.78 9.21
C LYS A 4 32.69 -10.27 8.90
N MET A 5 31.88 -10.52 9.93
CA MET A 5 30.46 -10.88 9.78
C MET A 5 29.61 -9.64 9.48
N LEU A 6 29.92 -8.52 10.14
CA LEU A 6 29.23 -7.25 9.96
C LEU A 6 29.39 -6.72 8.53
N VAL A 7 30.60 -6.76 7.96
CA VAL A 7 30.84 -6.36 6.55
C VAL A 7 30.01 -7.18 5.57
N LYS A 8 29.82 -8.49 5.82
CA LYS A 8 28.95 -9.32 5.00
C LYS A 8 27.48 -8.96 5.19
N PHE A 9 27.07 -8.69 6.43
CA PHE A 9 25.72 -8.28 6.74
C PHE A 9 25.36 -6.98 6.01
N GLU A 10 26.17 -5.93 6.15
CA GLU A 10 25.94 -4.64 5.48
C GLU A 10 25.83 -4.78 3.97
N LYS A 11 26.69 -5.61 3.35
CA LYS A 11 26.64 -5.88 1.92
C LYS A 11 25.30 -6.47 1.47
N TYR A 12 24.77 -7.45 2.22
CA TYR A 12 23.50 -8.06 1.85
C TYR A 12 22.33 -7.16 2.24
N TRP A 13 22.40 -6.54 3.42
CA TRP A 13 21.41 -5.59 3.90
C TRP A 13 21.13 -4.52 2.85
N ASP A 14 22.17 -3.88 2.29
CA ASP A 14 22.04 -2.87 1.24
C ASP A 14 21.32 -3.38 -0.02
N ALA A 15 21.44 -4.68 -0.34
CA ALA A 15 20.75 -5.27 -1.49
C ALA A 15 19.27 -5.64 -1.20
N ILE A 16 18.94 -6.07 0.02
CA ILE A 16 17.63 -6.67 0.32
C ILE A 16 16.70 -5.79 1.17
N HIS A 17 17.19 -4.74 1.84
CA HIS A 17 16.40 -3.94 2.77
C HIS A 17 15.16 -3.32 2.12
N GLY A 18 15.27 -2.84 0.87
CA GLY A 18 14.17 -2.24 0.14
C GLY A 18 13.01 -3.22 -0.11
N ILE A 19 13.31 -4.44 -0.58
CA ILE A 19 12.25 -5.43 -0.85
C ILE A 19 11.62 -5.97 0.45
N MET A 20 12.41 -6.09 1.51
CA MET A 20 11.88 -6.43 2.84
C MET A 20 10.93 -5.35 3.36
N ALA A 21 11.26 -4.08 3.16
CA ALA A 21 10.39 -2.98 3.55
C ALA A 21 9.07 -2.97 2.78
N ILE A 22 9.10 -3.23 1.47
CA ILE A 22 7.89 -3.34 0.65
C ILE A 22 7.02 -4.51 1.13
N ALA A 23 7.61 -5.70 1.30
CA ALA A 23 6.89 -6.87 1.79
C ALA A 23 6.27 -6.63 3.17
N TYR A 24 6.97 -5.89 4.04
CA TYR A 24 6.49 -5.49 5.35
C TYR A 24 5.29 -4.54 5.26
N VAL A 25 5.32 -3.53 4.38
CA VAL A 25 4.22 -2.58 4.20
C VAL A 25 2.99 -3.23 3.56
N LEU A 26 3.19 -4.21 2.68
CA LEU A 26 2.10 -4.94 2.02
C LEU A 26 1.43 -5.97 2.95
N ASP A 27 2.05 -6.33 4.07
CA ASP A 27 1.41 -7.19 5.07
C ASP A 27 0.39 -6.37 5.89
N PRO A 28 -0.89 -6.76 5.91
CA PRO A 28 -1.96 -6.00 6.58
C PRO A 28 -1.74 -5.75 8.07
N ARG A 29 -0.87 -6.52 8.72
CA ARG A 29 -0.60 -6.43 10.16
C ARG A 29 0.35 -5.29 10.50
N TYR A 30 1.10 -4.79 9.51
CA TYR A 30 2.18 -3.85 9.71
C TYR A 30 1.86 -2.50 9.08
N LYS A 31 2.42 -1.43 9.65
CA LYS A 31 2.21 -0.05 9.21
C LYS A 31 3.53 0.63 8.88
N MET A 32 3.46 1.59 7.96
CA MET A 32 4.58 2.44 7.55
C MET A 32 5.24 3.16 8.75
N CYS A 33 4.47 3.58 9.76
CA CYS A 33 4.99 4.25 10.95
C CYS A 33 6.02 3.42 11.73
N LEU A 34 5.88 2.09 11.73
CA LEU A 34 6.83 1.22 12.41
C LEU A 34 8.12 1.07 11.59
N LEU A 35 8.01 1.11 10.26
CA LEU A 35 9.15 1.11 9.36
C LEU A 35 9.96 2.41 9.47
N GLU A 36 9.29 3.56 9.53
CA GLU A 36 9.89 4.88 9.75
C GLU A 36 10.76 4.88 11.01
N HIS A 37 10.22 4.39 12.13
CA HIS A 37 10.95 4.33 13.40
C HIS A 37 12.21 3.45 13.33
N PHE A 38 12.14 2.28 12.67
CA PHE A 38 13.31 1.41 12.53
C PHE A 38 14.37 2.01 11.60
N TYR A 39 13.95 2.61 10.50
CA TYR A 39 14.87 3.22 9.53
C TYR A 39 15.54 4.47 10.12
N GLU A 40 14.84 5.24 10.94
CA GLU A 40 15.42 6.36 11.71
C GLU A 40 16.56 5.87 12.62
N GLN A 41 16.37 4.75 13.32
CA GLN A 41 17.42 4.18 14.17
C GLN A 41 18.62 3.61 13.39
N ILE A 42 18.39 3.02 12.20
CA ILE A 42 19.43 2.36 11.42
C ILE A 42 20.26 3.36 10.61
N TYR A 43 19.61 4.32 9.97
CA TYR A 43 20.24 5.26 9.02
C TYR A 43 20.43 6.66 9.59
N GLY A 44 19.78 6.98 10.71
CA GLY A 44 19.78 8.30 11.31
C GLY A 44 18.84 9.28 10.61
N PRO A 45 18.63 10.46 11.22
CA PRO A 45 17.63 11.44 10.80
C PRO A 45 17.90 12.04 9.39
N GLU A 46 19.15 12.04 8.92
CA GLU A 46 19.47 12.63 7.62
C GLU A 46 19.13 11.74 6.41
N ARG A 47 19.08 10.41 6.60
CA ARG A 47 18.97 9.45 5.50
C ARG A 47 17.69 8.62 5.52
N TYR A 48 17.04 8.47 6.67
CA TYR A 48 15.85 7.63 6.78
C TYR A 48 14.67 8.14 5.93
N GLU A 49 14.45 9.46 5.86
CA GLU A 49 13.33 10.04 5.10
C GLU A 49 13.39 9.69 3.63
N ALA A 50 14.58 9.81 3.01
CA ALA A 50 14.79 9.49 1.61
C ALA A 50 14.54 8.00 1.31
N GLU A 51 14.92 7.10 2.22
CA GLU A 51 14.69 5.67 2.02
C GLU A 51 13.21 5.31 2.20
N ILE A 52 12.52 5.90 3.17
CA ILE A 52 11.07 5.74 3.36
C ILE A 52 10.30 6.29 2.15
N GLU A 53 10.67 7.46 1.63
CA GLU A 53 10.05 8.04 0.44
C GLU A 53 10.19 7.12 -0.78
N LYS A 54 11.37 6.53 -0.97
CA LYS A 54 11.64 5.57 -2.05
C LYS A 54 10.79 4.30 -1.91
N ILE A 55 10.64 3.77 -0.70
CA ILE A 55 9.77 2.62 -0.42
C ILE A 55 8.31 2.97 -0.73
N ASN A 56 7.86 4.14 -0.27
CA ASN A 56 6.50 4.62 -0.48
C ASN A 56 6.18 4.80 -1.98
N THR A 57 7.09 5.45 -2.70
CA THR A 57 7.00 5.64 -4.15
C THR A 57 6.91 4.30 -4.88
N THR A 58 7.72 3.32 -4.46
CA THR A 58 7.70 1.97 -5.06
C THR A 58 6.38 1.25 -4.79
N CYS A 59 5.86 1.32 -3.56
CA CYS A 59 4.55 0.76 -3.22
C CYS A 59 3.41 1.36 -4.04
N PHE A 60 3.39 2.70 -4.20
CA PHE A 60 2.39 3.37 -5.02
C PHE A 60 2.52 3.04 -6.51
N ALA A 61 3.73 2.90 -7.04
CA ALA A 61 3.96 2.48 -8.41
C ALA A 61 3.40 1.06 -8.66
N LEU A 62 3.66 0.12 -7.75
CA LEU A 62 3.12 -1.24 -7.81
C LEU A 62 1.59 -1.26 -7.74
N LEU A 63 1.01 -0.45 -6.85
CA LEU A 63 -0.44 -0.31 -6.75
C LEU A 63 -1.06 0.23 -8.04
N HIS A 64 -0.43 1.25 -8.63
CA HIS A 64 -0.89 1.86 -9.87
C HIS A 64 -0.83 0.87 -11.04
N GLU A 65 0.25 0.10 -11.15
CA GLU A 65 0.39 -0.97 -12.15
C GLU A 65 -0.71 -2.03 -11.99
N TYR A 66 -0.96 -2.49 -10.76
CA TYR A 66 -2.04 -3.43 -10.47
C TYR A 66 -3.43 -2.89 -10.88
N GLN A 67 -3.71 -1.62 -10.60
CA GLN A 67 -4.96 -0.97 -11.02
C GLN A 67 -5.10 -0.86 -12.54
N LEU A 68 -4.00 -0.56 -13.24
CA LEU A 68 -3.98 -0.53 -14.71
C LEU A 68 -4.28 -1.92 -15.29
N GLU A 69 -3.72 -2.98 -14.72
CA GLU A 69 -4.00 -4.36 -15.16
C GLU A 69 -5.47 -4.74 -14.97
N LEU A 70 -6.08 -4.33 -13.86
CA LEU A 70 -7.51 -4.53 -13.62
C LEU A 70 -8.38 -3.78 -14.64
N SER A 71 -8.03 -2.54 -14.98
CA SER A 71 -8.79 -1.72 -15.94
C SER A 71 -8.61 -2.15 -17.39
N THR A 72 -7.46 -2.73 -17.74
CA THR A 72 -7.12 -3.20 -19.10
C THR A 72 -7.75 -4.56 -19.42
N GLY A 73 -8.50 -5.18 -18.50
CA GLY A 73 -9.33 -6.35 -18.81
C GLY A 73 -8.55 -7.63 -19.10
N LYS A 74 -7.29 -7.73 -18.65
CA LYS A 74 -6.62 -9.03 -18.52
C LYS A 74 -7.11 -9.70 -17.23
N GLY A 75 -8.37 -10.12 -17.26
CA GLY A 75 -8.99 -10.82 -16.14
C GLY A 75 -8.28 -12.14 -15.85
N VAL A 76 -7.54 -12.20 -14.75
CA VAL A 76 -7.38 -13.46 -14.03
C VAL A 76 -8.76 -13.77 -13.44
N VAL A 77 -9.37 -14.83 -13.96
CA VAL A 77 -10.65 -15.38 -13.52
C VAL A 77 -10.65 -15.57 -12.00
N GLY A 78 -11.49 -14.81 -11.32
CA GLY A 78 -11.83 -14.97 -9.91
C GLY A 78 -13.26 -14.49 -9.69
N SER A 79 -14.17 -15.45 -9.51
CA SER A 79 -15.63 -15.32 -9.53
C SER A 79 -16.19 -14.11 -8.77
N SER A 80 -16.91 -13.27 -9.50
CA SER A 80 -17.72 -12.17 -8.97
C SER A 80 -19.00 -12.72 -8.34
N ASN A 81 -19.37 -12.21 -7.15
CA ASN A 81 -20.77 -12.09 -6.74
C ASN A 81 -20.85 -10.85 -5.83
N ILE A 82 -21.12 -9.68 -6.41
CA ILE A 82 -21.55 -8.50 -5.66
C ILE A 82 -22.98 -8.19 -6.10
N SER A 83 -23.93 -8.53 -5.25
CA SER A 83 -25.34 -8.17 -5.43
C SER A 83 -25.51 -6.75 -4.91
N SER A 84 -25.57 -5.77 -5.82
CA SER A 84 -25.94 -4.40 -5.50
C SER A 84 -27.46 -4.24 -5.59
N SER A 85 -28.12 -3.86 -4.51
CA SER A 85 -29.45 -3.26 -4.58
C SER A 85 -29.60 -2.18 -3.51
N SER A 86 -29.40 -0.93 -3.90
CA SER A 86 -29.96 0.24 -3.21
C SER A 86 -31.12 0.77 -4.05
N GLN A 87 -32.29 0.96 -3.43
CA GLN A 87 -33.39 1.73 -4.01
C GLN A 87 -33.83 2.79 -3.00
N LEU A 88 -33.57 4.05 -3.37
CA LEU A 88 -34.07 5.27 -2.76
C LEU A 88 -35.50 5.53 -3.24
N LYS A 89 -36.41 5.88 -2.33
CA LYS A 89 -37.67 6.55 -2.67
C LYS A 89 -37.88 7.73 -1.73
N SER A 90 -37.57 8.93 -2.21
CA SER A 90 -38.04 10.18 -1.62
C SER A 90 -39.40 10.51 -2.23
N ASP A 91 -40.42 10.51 -1.38
CA ASP A 91 -41.80 10.85 -1.71
C ASP A 91 -41.93 12.36 -1.98
N LYS A 92 -42.60 12.71 -3.08
CA LYS A 92 -43.01 14.09 -3.40
C LYS A 92 -44.40 14.03 -4.01
N GLY A 93 -45.42 13.90 -3.18
CA GLY A 93 -46.83 13.94 -3.56
C GLY A 93 -47.49 15.25 -3.15
N GLY A 94 -47.63 16.18 -4.10
CA GLY A 94 -48.57 17.30 -3.99
C GLY A 94 -49.98 16.86 -4.40
N ALA A 95 -50.98 17.35 -3.68
CA ALA A 95 -52.40 17.32 -4.04
C ALA A 95 -53.12 18.37 -3.16
N VAL A 96 -54.20 19.06 -3.51
CA VAL A 96 -54.92 19.43 -4.75
C VAL A 96 -55.97 20.43 -4.22
N LEU A 97 -56.34 21.41 -5.04
CA LEU A 97 -57.42 22.37 -4.80
C LEU A 97 -58.77 21.67 -4.98
N GLU A 98 -59.83 22.13 -4.31
CA GLU A 98 -61.23 22.26 -4.79
C GLU A 98 -62.22 22.18 -3.60
N GLY A 99 -63.18 23.11 -3.56
CA GLY A 99 -64.45 23.00 -2.84
C GLY A 99 -64.63 23.82 -1.57
#